data_AF-A0A916IWK1-F1
#
_entry.id   AF-A0A916IWK1-F1
#
_cell.length_a   1.000
_cell.length_b   1.000
_cell.length_c   1.000
_cell.angle_alpha   90.00
_cell.angle_beta   90.00
_cell.angle_gamma   90.00
#
_symmetry.space_group_name_H-M   'P 1'
#
loop_
_entity.id
_entity.type
_entity.pdbx_description
1 polymer ?
#
loop_
_entity_poly.entity_id
_entity_poly.type
_entity_poly.pdbx_seq_one_letter_code
_entity_poly.pdbx_strand_id
1 'polypeptide(L)'
;MPRHIRRILLCLTISGLALAGNAYATDIDCDPATAPASQTPSHRLICESALFSMGYQRIYADQQRRLKAGQLTEADITAFRAKRDGCKSASCLDTVFREWKANTANASRKP
;
A
#
# COMPACT_ATOMS: atom_id res chain seq x y z
N MET A 1 -38.19 19.92 52.68
CA MET A 1 -37.23 18.84 52.36
C MET A 1 -37.94 17.75 51.56
N PRO A 2 -37.75 17.69 50.24
CA PRO A 2 -38.22 16.57 49.42
C PRO A 2 -37.12 15.88 48.59
N ARG A 3 -37.44 14.64 48.22
CA ARG A 3 -36.78 13.73 47.30
C ARG A 3 -36.88 14.23 45.83
N HIS A 4 -36.03 13.65 44.98
CA HIS A 4 -36.25 13.32 43.55
C HIS A 4 -35.58 14.15 42.43
N ILE A 5 -35.12 13.38 41.42
CA ILE A 5 -34.89 13.72 40.00
C ILE A 5 -33.48 14.26 39.70
N ARG A 6 -32.50 13.39 39.43
CA ARG A 6 -32.22 12.79 38.11
C ARG A 6 -32.22 13.84 37.00
N ARG A 7 -31.04 14.35 36.61
CA ARG A 7 -30.77 14.80 35.23
C ARG A 7 -29.26 14.80 34.95
N ILE A 8 -28.80 13.59 34.67
CA ILE A 8 -27.67 13.30 33.79
C ILE A 8 -28.04 13.82 32.39
N LEU A 9 -27.22 14.72 31.85
CA LEU A 9 -27.10 15.07 30.43
C LEU A 9 -25.61 15.48 30.30
N LEU A 10 -24.66 14.56 30.13
CA LEU A 10 -24.39 13.70 28.97
C LEU A 10 -24.31 14.48 27.65
N CYS A 11 -23.42 15.47 27.57
CA CYS A 11 -22.87 15.91 26.29
C CYS A 11 -21.88 14.83 25.80
N LEU A 12 -22.41 13.76 25.22
CA LEU A 12 -21.68 12.87 24.32
C LEU A 12 -21.35 13.67 23.06
N THR A 13 -20.21 14.33 23.03
CA THR A 13 -19.61 14.75 21.75
C THR A 13 -19.03 13.50 21.10
N ILE A 14 -19.83 12.91 20.22
CA ILE A 14 -19.39 11.92 19.24
C ILE A 14 -18.45 12.67 18.28
N SER A 15 -17.17 12.76 18.61
CA SER A 15 -16.16 13.13 17.62
C SER A 15 -16.01 11.95 16.67
N GLY A 16 -16.42 12.18 15.43
CA GLY A 16 -16.56 11.18 14.39
C GLY A 16 -15.37 10.23 14.29
N LEU A 17 -15.69 8.94 14.31
CA LEU A 17 -14.81 7.86 13.95
C LEU A 17 -14.49 8.01 12.45
N ALA A 18 -13.41 8.74 12.12
CA ALA A 18 -12.87 8.81 10.77
C ALA A 18 -12.23 7.46 10.42
N LEU A 19 -13.05 6.50 9.98
CA LEU A 19 -12.59 5.26 9.39
C LEU A 19 -12.45 5.42 7.87
N ALA A 20 -11.32 4.93 7.39
CA ALA A 20 -11.03 4.54 6.01
C ALA A 20 -10.66 5.66 5.03
N GLY A 21 -9.62 6.41 5.36
CA GLY A 21 -8.62 6.76 4.36
C GLY A 21 -7.37 5.94 4.66
N ASN A 22 -7.29 4.70 4.19
CA ASN A 22 -6.02 3.99 4.22
C ASN A 22 -5.13 4.62 3.15
N ALA A 23 -4.66 5.84 3.40
CA ALA A 23 -3.54 6.42 2.71
C ALA A 23 -2.32 5.60 3.15
N TYR A 24 -2.23 4.37 2.65
CA TYR A 24 -0.96 3.67 2.59
C TYR A 24 -0.16 4.50 1.60
N ALA A 25 0.72 5.35 2.12
CA ALA A 25 1.69 6.08 1.30
C ALA A 25 2.63 5.05 0.67
N THR A 26 2.17 4.43 -0.40
CA THR A 26 3.01 3.66 -1.31
C THR A 26 3.90 4.63 -2.07
N ASP A 27 5.05 4.17 -2.57
CA ASP A 27 5.94 5.06 -3.34
C ASP A 27 5.38 5.47 -4.72
N ILE A 28 4.22 4.95 -5.09
CA ILE A 28 3.40 5.41 -6.21
C ILE A 28 2.04 5.83 -5.65
N ASP A 29 1.63 7.07 -5.89
CA ASP A 29 0.27 7.53 -5.64
C ASP A 29 -0.47 7.65 -6.98
N CYS A 30 -1.61 6.97 -7.09
CA CYS A 30 -2.45 6.98 -8.28
C CYS A 30 -3.60 7.99 -8.18
N ASP A 31 -3.66 8.78 -7.09
CA ASP A 31 -4.57 9.91 -7.01
C ASP A 31 -4.16 11.00 -8.02
N PRO A 32 -5.00 11.32 -9.02
CA PRO A 32 -4.67 12.34 -10.01
C PRO A 32 -4.45 13.73 -9.40
N ALA A 33 -4.95 14.00 -8.18
CA ALA A 33 -4.72 15.27 -7.48
C ALA A 33 -3.32 15.41 -6.89
N THR A 34 -2.63 14.30 -6.61
CA THR A 34 -1.30 14.27 -5.98
C THR A 34 -0.21 13.73 -6.91
N ALA A 35 -0.60 13.14 -8.04
CA ALA A 35 0.34 12.49 -8.95
C ALA A 35 1.32 13.52 -9.59
N PRO A 36 2.63 13.25 -9.57
CA PRO A 36 3.61 14.18 -10.11
C PRO A 36 3.47 14.35 -11.62
N ALA A 37 3.78 15.54 -12.13
CA ALA A 37 3.73 15.85 -13.56
C ALA A 37 4.70 14.99 -14.40
N SER A 38 5.78 14.49 -13.80
CA SER A 38 6.79 13.65 -14.43
C SER A 38 6.75 12.22 -13.89
N GLN A 39 5.65 11.50 -14.15
CA GLN A 39 5.59 10.07 -13.85
C GLN A 39 6.43 9.26 -14.84
N THR A 40 7.10 8.23 -14.32
CA THR A 40 7.76 7.25 -15.18
C THR A 40 6.71 6.47 -15.99
N PRO A 41 7.07 5.88 -17.14
CA PRO A 41 6.14 5.06 -17.92
C PRO A 41 5.52 3.91 -17.11
N SER A 42 6.29 3.30 -16.21
CA SER A 42 5.81 2.23 -15.34
C SER A 42 4.80 2.72 -14.30
N HIS A 43 4.98 3.91 -13.72
CA HIS A 43 4.02 4.47 -12.75
C HIS A 43 2.68 4.73 -13.43
N ARG A 44 2.70 5.30 -14.63
CA ARG A 44 1.50 5.49 -15.46
C ARG A 44 0.80 4.15 -15.72
N LEU A 45 1.53 3.14 -16.20
CA LEU A 45 0.97 1.81 -16.47
C LEU A 45 0.39 1.14 -15.20
N ILE A 46 0.97 1.41 -14.03
CA ILE A 46 0.45 0.92 -12.75
C ILE A 46 -0.89 1.58 -12.42
N CYS A 47 -1.01 2.88 -12.62
CA CYS A 47 -2.22 3.63 -12.28
C CYS A 47 -3.34 3.51 -13.32
N GLU A 48 -3.03 3.30 -14.60
CA GLU A 48 -4.03 3.14 -15.68
C GLU A 48 -4.79 1.80 -15.62
N SER A 49 -4.31 0.83 -14.83
CA SER A 49 -4.89 -0.51 -14.76
C SER A 49 -5.19 -0.92 -13.32
N ALA A 50 -6.44 -1.31 -13.06
CA ALA A 50 -6.85 -1.90 -11.79
C ALA A 50 -6.01 -3.14 -11.42
N LEU A 51 -5.63 -3.94 -12.42
CA LEU A 51 -4.79 -5.12 -12.21
C LEU A 51 -3.42 -4.75 -11.63
N PHE A 52 -2.78 -3.74 -12.19
CA PHE A 52 -1.44 -3.32 -11.75
C PHE A 52 -1.49 -2.48 -10.48
N SER A 53 -2.41 -1.54 -10.35
CA SER A 53 -2.57 -0.75 -9.12
C SER A 53 -2.85 -1.63 -7.90
N MET A 54 -3.86 -2.50 -7.95
CA MET A 54 -4.14 -3.43 -6.85
C MET A 54 -3.04 -4.49 -6.66
N GLY A 55 -2.38 -4.91 -7.74
CA GLY A 55 -1.23 -5.82 -7.69
C GLY A 55 -0.07 -5.19 -6.91
N TYR A 56 0.23 -3.94 -7.20
CA TYR A 56 1.29 -3.18 -6.57
C TYR A 56 1.00 -2.90 -5.09
N GLN A 57 -0.24 -2.53 -4.74
CA GLN A 57 -0.66 -2.37 -3.34
C GLN A 57 -0.43 -3.64 -2.50
N ARG A 58 -0.71 -4.82 -3.07
CA ARG A 58 -0.44 -6.11 -2.40
C ARG A 58 1.06 -6.38 -2.24
N ILE A 59 1.86 -6.08 -3.26
CA ILE A 59 3.32 -6.21 -3.20
C ILE A 59 3.89 -5.29 -2.12
N TYR A 60 3.47 -4.03 -2.08
CA TYR A 60 3.93 -3.07 -1.07
C TYR A 60 3.55 -3.53 0.34
N ALA A 61 2.30 -3.97 0.56
CA ALA A 61 1.88 -4.49 1.85
C ALA A 61 2.71 -5.72 2.27
N ASP A 62 3.09 -6.59 1.32
CA ASP A 62 3.98 -7.71 1.58
C ASP A 62 5.40 -7.28 1.94
N GLN A 63 5.96 -6.31 1.20
CA GLN A 63 7.25 -5.70 1.51
C GLN A 63 7.29 -5.15 2.94
N GLN A 64 6.28 -4.36 3.32
CA GLN A 64 6.21 -3.76 4.66
C GLN A 64 6.11 -4.83 5.76
N ARG A 65 5.34 -5.90 5.55
CA ARG A 65 5.27 -7.00 6.53
C ARG A 65 6.60 -7.72 6.67
N ARG A 66 7.28 -8.04 5.56
CA ARG A 66 8.52 -8.80 5.57
C ARG A 66 9.72 -8.00 6.07
N LEU A 67 9.75 -6.71 5.75
CA LEU A 67 10.72 -5.76 6.29
C LEU A 67 10.62 -5.71 7.82
N LYS A 68 9.41 -5.56 8.36
CA LYS A 68 9.16 -5.59 9.81
C LYS A 68 9.54 -6.93 10.45
N ALA A 69 9.38 -8.03 9.73
CA ALA A 69 9.78 -9.37 10.17
C ALA A 69 11.28 -9.66 9.99
N GLY A 70 12.07 -8.73 9.46
CA GLY A 70 13.50 -8.94 9.16
C GLY A 70 13.78 -9.95 8.04
N GLN A 71 12.77 -10.32 7.26
CA GLN A 71 12.85 -11.28 6.16
C GLN A 71 13.24 -10.64 4.83
N LEU A 72 13.31 -9.31 4.80
CA LEU A 72 13.58 -8.51 3.62
C LEU A 72 14.35 -7.27 4.05
N THR A 73 15.26 -6.81 3.21
CA THR A 73 16.04 -5.59 3.46
C THR A 73 15.53 -4.43 2.62
N GLU A 74 15.84 -3.19 3.01
CA GLU A 74 15.57 -2.01 2.16
C GLU A 74 16.24 -2.11 0.79
N ALA A 75 17.39 -2.81 0.70
CA ALA A 75 18.09 -3.06 -0.55
C ALA A 75 17.26 -3.93 -1.50
N ASP A 76 16.55 -4.94 -0.98
CA ASP A 76 15.66 -5.80 -1.78
C ASP A 76 14.45 -5.03 -2.33
N ILE A 77 13.87 -4.14 -1.51
CA ILE A 77 12.78 -3.25 -1.94
C ILE A 77 13.27 -2.30 -3.03
N THR A 78 14.46 -1.72 -2.84
CA THR A 78 15.07 -0.80 -3.80
C THR A 78 15.38 -1.50 -5.13
N ALA A 79 15.91 -2.73 -5.08
CA ALA A 79 16.17 -3.53 -6.27
C ALA A 79 14.88 -3.86 -7.04
N PHE A 80 13.80 -4.18 -6.33
CA PHE A 80 12.48 -4.36 -6.95
C PHE A 80 11.98 -3.08 -7.62
N ARG A 81 12.07 -1.94 -6.93
CA ARG A 81 11.65 -0.63 -7.47
C ARG A 81 12.44 -0.26 -8.73
N ALA A 82 13.75 -0.46 -8.72
CA ALA A 82 14.59 -0.22 -9.90
C ALA A 82 14.17 -1.08 -11.11
N LYS A 83 13.89 -2.37 -10.90
CA LYS A 83 13.36 -3.24 -11.97
C LYS A 83 12.02 -2.76 -12.51
N ARG A 84 11.09 -2.39 -11.62
CA ARG A 84 9.77 -1.82 -11.98
C ARG A 84 9.92 -0.53 -12.77
N ASP A 85 10.76 0.38 -12.29
CA ASP A 85 10.93 1.71 -12.87
C ASP A 85 11.58 1.66 -14.27
N GLY A 86 12.34 0.59 -14.56
CA GLY A 86 12.86 0.29 -15.89
C GLY A 86 11.82 -0.21 -16.90
N CYS A 87 10.62 -0.61 -16.48
CA CYS A 87 9.61 -1.15 -17.38
C CYS A 87 8.91 -0.07 -18.22
N LYS A 88 8.67 -0.40 -19.49
CA LYS A 88 7.94 0.43 -20.46
C LYS A 88 6.70 -0.24 -21.05
N SER A 89 6.36 -1.44 -20.59
CA SER A 89 5.21 -2.22 -21.07
C SER A 89 4.52 -2.96 -19.93
N ALA A 90 3.23 -3.27 -20.13
CA ALA A 90 2.46 -4.10 -19.22
C ALA A 90 3.05 -5.51 -19.03
N SER A 91 3.59 -6.12 -20.09
CA SER A 91 4.21 -7.45 -20.01
C SER A 91 5.49 -7.46 -19.16
N CYS A 92 6.28 -6.39 -19.21
CA CYS A 92 7.44 -6.21 -18.34
C CYS A 92 7.01 -6.11 -16.88
N LEU A 93 6.02 -5.24 -16.58
CA LEU A 93 5.50 -5.07 -15.23
C LEU A 93 4.90 -6.36 -14.66
N ASP A 94 4.12 -7.09 -15.46
CA ASP A 94 3.58 -8.38 -15.06
C ASP A 94 4.70 -9.39 -14.74
N THR A 95 5.80 -9.38 -15.49
CA THR A 95 6.97 -10.24 -15.21
C THR A 95 7.62 -9.89 -13.89
N VAL A 96 7.90 -8.60 -13.65
CA VAL A 96 8.45 -8.12 -12.38
C VAL A 96 7.55 -8.50 -11.19
N PHE A 97 6.23 -8.37 -11.33
CA PHE A 97 5.28 -8.70 -10.27
C PHE A 97 5.20 -10.22 -10.01
N ARG A 98 5.30 -11.05 -11.06
CA ARG A 98 5.36 -12.50 -10.91
C ARG A 98 6.67 -12.96 -10.27
N GLU A 99 7.81 -12.39 -10.67
CA GLU A 99 9.11 -12.67 -10.06
C GLU A 99 9.11 -12.36 -8.56
N TRP A 100 8.56 -11.21 -8.17
CA TRP A 100 8.41 -10.88 -6.74
C TRP A 100 7.64 -11.96 -5.97
N LYS A 101 6.48 -12.37 -6.49
CA LYS A 101 5.64 -13.41 -5.86
C LYS A 101 6.36 -14.77 -5.78
N ALA A 102 7.11 -15.14 -6.81
CA ALA A 102 7.86 -16.40 -6.83
C ALA A 102 8.98 -16.39 -5.77
N ASN A 103 9.75 -15.29 -5.71
CA ASN A 103 10.86 -15.15 -4.76
C ASN A 103 10.37 -15.12 -3.31
N THR A 104 9.24 -14.45 -3.05
CA THR A 104 8.62 -14.41 -1.72
C THR A 104 8.00 -15.74 -1.32
N ALA A 105 7.38 -16.48 -2.24
CA ALA A 105 6.89 -17.83 -1.99
C ALA A 105 8.04 -18.80 -1.63
N ASN A 106 9.19 -18.67 -2.30
CA ASN A 106 10.38 -19.48 -2.01
C ASN A 106 11.05 -19.10 -0.68
N ALA A 107 11.12 -17.81 -0.34
CA ALA A 107 11.63 -17.35 0.96
C ALA A 107 10.78 -17.86 2.15
N SER A 108 9.47 -18.04 1.93
CA SER A 108 8.54 -18.59 2.93
C SER A 108 8.70 -20.10 3.15
N ARG A 109 9.46 -20.79 2.30
CA ARG A 109 9.66 -22.25 2.32
C ARG A 109 11.03 -22.66 2.90
N LYS A 110 11.87 -21.70 3.29
CA LYS A 110 13.16 -22.01 3.90
C LYS A 110 12.92 -22.57 5.32
N PRO A 111 13.33 -23.82 5.62
CA PRO A 111 13.09 -24.47 6.91
C PRO A 111 13.85 -23.82 8.06
#